data_AF-A0AA85JVH2-F1
#
_entry.id   AF-A0AA85JVH2-F1
#
_cell.length_a   1.000
_cell.length_b   1.000
_cell.length_c   1.000
_cell.angle_alpha   90.00
_cell.angle_beta   90.00
_cell.angle_gamma   90.00
#
_symmetry.space_group_name_H-M   'P 1'
#
loop_
_entity.id
_entity.type
_entity.pdbx_description
1 polymer ?
#
loop_
_entity_poly.entity_id
_entity_poly.type
_entity_poly.pdbx_seq_one_letter_code
_entity_poly.pdbx_strand_id
1 'polypeptide(L)'
;MSQLRSTYKNRCRSYGIKPRNFDPPYLSVKPPIHVYQGVQFDISGHDYAQLEKFTSYIHKFFNNHGFEVENFPLPPKKKAYRLYHTNSTKIQSEFEISEFRRIYRISGLKAVHLPILLDLIYQNLPAGIKISVGKTDKTLDEDRFVPQLEREALEKELSKLKV
;
A
#
# COMPACT_ATOMS: atom_id res chain seq x y z
N MET A 1 19.41 47.08 -10.45
CA MET A 1 18.31 46.20 -9.98
C MET A 1 18.74 44.74 -10.11
N SER A 2 19.50 44.27 -9.12
CA SER A 2 19.92 42.88 -8.98
C SER A 2 20.22 42.64 -7.50
N GLN A 3 20.04 41.39 -7.06
CA GLN A 3 20.30 40.86 -5.70
C GLN A 3 19.07 40.94 -4.76
N LEU A 4 18.56 39.89 -4.11
CA LEU A 4 19.09 38.55 -3.78
C LEU A 4 17.98 37.49 -3.66
N ARG A 5 18.30 36.28 -4.14
CA ARG A 5 17.61 35.03 -3.78
C ARG A 5 17.85 34.74 -2.31
N SER A 6 16.83 34.86 -1.45
CA SER A 6 16.89 34.33 -0.09
C SER A 6 16.73 32.81 -0.15
N THR A 7 17.86 32.11 -0.21
CA THR A 7 17.94 30.69 0.07
C THR A 7 18.02 30.52 1.58
N TYR A 8 16.90 30.26 2.24
CA TYR A 8 16.90 29.81 3.63
C TYR A 8 17.50 28.40 3.69
N LYS A 9 18.83 28.33 3.69
CA LYS A 9 19.60 27.19 4.17
C LYS A 9 19.36 27.11 5.67
N ASN A 10 18.56 26.14 6.10
CA ASN A 10 18.50 25.70 7.49
C ASN A 10 19.90 25.22 7.91
N ARG A 11 20.66 26.13 8.55
CA ARG A 11 21.99 25.91 9.11
C ARG A 11 21.91 25.35 10.54
N CYS A 12 21.09 24.34 10.77
CA CYS A 12 21.15 23.57 12.01
C CYS A 12 21.59 22.14 11.66
N ARG A 13 22.91 22.00 11.49
CA ARG A 13 23.58 20.72 11.30
C ARG A 13 23.94 20.14 12.67
N SER A 14 23.81 18.82 12.76
CA SER A 14 24.85 17.92 13.27
C SER A 14 25.23 17.98 14.75
N TYR A 15 24.29 17.67 15.63
CA TYR A 15 24.63 16.80 16.73
C TYR A 15 23.68 15.61 16.69
N GLY A 16 24.21 14.43 16.36
CA GLY A 16 23.51 13.15 16.48
C GLY A 16 23.28 12.75 17.95
N ILE A 17 22.92 13.71 18.80
CA ILE A 17 22.54 13.50 20.18
C ILE A 17 21.11 12.99 20.13
N LYS A 18 20.94 11.67 20.15
CA LYS A 18 19.67 11.09 20.54
C LYS A 18 19.47 11.49 22.01
N PRO A 19 18.39 12.20 22.39
CA PRO A 19 18.12 12.41 23.81
C PRO A 19 18.08 11.03 24.46
N ARG A 20 18.96 10.79 25.44
CA ARG A 20 18.88 9.60 26.28
C ARG A 20 17.56 9.72 27.02
N ASN A 21 16.59 8.87 26.68
CA ASN A 21 15.48 8.64 27.60
C ASN A 21 16.11 8.12 28.90
N PHE A 22 16.10 8.95 29.94
CA PHE A 22 16.53 8.55 31.29
C PHE A 22 15.50 7.64 31.96
N ASP A 23 14.32 7.53 31.36
CA ASP A 23 13.29 6.60 31.80
C ASP A 23 13.71 5.15 31.50
N PRO A 24 13.57 4.25 32.47
CA PRO A 24 13.87 2.85 32.25
C PRO A 24 12.88 2.22 31.24
N PRO A 25 13.28 1.17 30.49
CA PRO A 25 12.57 0.68 29.30
C PRO A 25 11.15 0.13 29.55
N TYR A 26 10.77 -0.07 30.81
CA TYR A 26 9.44 -0.52 31.23
C TYR A 26 8.46 0.65 31.51
N LEU A 27 8.96 1.89 31.65
CA LEU A 27 8.15 3.12 31.75
C LEU A 27 7.77 3.59 30.34
N SER A 28 6.99 2.78 29.63
CA SER A 28 6.46 3.15 28.31
C SER A 28 5.26 4.07 28.48
N VAL A 29 5.53 5.38 28.55
CA VAL A 29 4.45 6.39 28.54
C VAL A 29 3.78 6.34 27.17
N LYS A 30 2.47 6.09 27.14
CA LYS A 30 1.69 6.16 25.91
C LYS A 30 1.92 7.54 25.28
N PRO A 31 2.31 7.61 24.00
CA PRO A 31 2.58 8.89 23.38
C PRO A 31 1.33 9.78 23.45
N PRO A 32 1.50 11.10 23.63
CA PRO A 32 0.37 12.04 23.70
C PRO A 32 -0.44 12.07 22.40
N ILE A 33 0.20 11.67 21.28
CA ILE A 33 -0.39 11.61 19.95
C ILE A 33 -0.62 10.14 19.60
N HIS A 34 -1.80 9.84 19.07
CA HIS A 34 -2.12 8.50 18.58
C HIS A 34 -1.16 8.08 17.46
N VAL A 35 -0.68 6.83 17.56
CA VAL A 35 0.17 6.20 16.55
C VAL A 35 -0.57 5.00 15.99
N TYR A 36 -0.77 4.97 14.69
CA TYR A 36 -1.33 3.82 14.00
C TYR A 36 -0.31 2.70 13.97
N GLN A 37 -0.73 1.50 14.38
CA GLN A 37 0.11 0.31 14.35
C GLN A 37 0.49 -0.08 12.91
N GLY A 38 -0.49 0.00 12.00
CA GLY A 38 -0.30 -0.29 10.58
C GLY A 38 -1.37 0.39 9.74
N VAL A 39 -0.92 1.11 8.71
CA VAL A 39 -1.78 1.69 7.67
C VAL A 39 -1.40 1.07 6.34
N GLN A 40 -2.39 0.59 5.61
CA GLN A 40 -2.21 -0.03 4.31
C GLN A 40 -2.76 0.87 3.21
N PHE A 41 -1.96 1.07 2.18
CA PHE A 41 -2.32 1.69 0.92
C PHE A 41 -2.35 0.60 -0.15
N ASP A 42 -3.51 0.39 -0.75
CA ASP A 42 -3.69 -0.50 -1.88
C ASP A 42 -3.91 0.32 -3.14
N ILE A 43 -2.94 0.23 -4.03
CA ILE A 43 -2.86 0.98 -5.27
C ILE A 43 -3.19 0.00 -6.40
N SER A 44 -4.27 0.26 -7.14
CA SER A 44 -4.70 -0.57 -8.26
C SER A 44 -4.77 0.22 -9.57
N GLY A 45 -4.53 -0.48 -10.68
CA GLY A 45 -4.57 0.11 -12.02
C GLY A 45 -4.66 -0.95 -13.10
N HIS A 46 -5.18 -0.56 -14.27
CA HIS A 46 -5.25 -1.43 -15.45
C HIS A 46 -4.00 -1.31 -16.33
N ASP A 47 -3.39 -0.13 -16.38
CA ASP A 47 -2.10 0.09 -17.06
C ASP A 47 -0.94 -0.19 -16.09
N TYR A 48 -0.21 -1.26 -16.38
CA TYR A 48 0.95 -1.67 -15.59
C TYR A 48 2.06 -0.62 -15.58
N ALA A 49 2.37 -0.01 -16.73
CA ALA A 49 3.51 0.91 -16.83
C ALA A 49 3.27 2.18 -16.01
N GLN A 50 2.05 2.70 -16.05
CA GLN A 50 1.65 3.84 -15.25
C GLN A 50 1.65 3.51 -13.76
N LEU A 51 1.13 2.32 -13.39
CA LEU A 51 1.12 1.83 -12.02
C LEU A 51 2.54 1.75 -11.45
N GLU A 52 3.49 1.11 -12.15
CA GLU A 52 4.88 0.96 -11.68
C GLU A 52 5.62 2.29 -11.55
N LYS A 53 5.34 3.23 -12.46
CA LYS A 53 5.91 4.57 -12.36
C LYS A 53 5.43 5.28 -11.11
N PHE A 54 4.14 5.17 -10.81
CA PHE A 54 3.54 5.82 -9.64
C PHE A 54 3.96 5.15 -8.33
N THR A 55 4.05 3.82 -8.29
CA THR A 55 4.53 3.09 -7.11
C THR A 55 6.00 3.38 -6.82
N SER A 56 6.82 3.52 -7.87
CA SER A 56 8.21 3.98 -7.75
C SER A 56 8.30 5.41 -7.16
N TYR A 57 7.38 6.31 -7.54
CA TYR A 57 7.30 7.64 -6.97
C TYR A 57 6.92 7.60 -5.48
N ILE A 58 5.89 6.84 -5.12
CA ILE A 58 5.43 6.68 -3.73
C ILE A 58 6.52 6.05 -2.85
N HIS A 59 7.22 5.03 -3.35
CA HIS A 59 8.29 4.38 -2.60
C HIS A 59 9.42 5.36 -2.26
N LYS A 60 9.85 6.17 -3.24
CA LYS A 60 10.84 7.24 -3.02
C LYS A 60 10.32 8.30 -2.06
N PHE A 61 9.05 8.69 -2.20
CA PHE A 61 8.41 9.65 -1.31
C PHE A 61 8.48 9.18 0.15
N PHE A 62 8.07 7.94 0.44
CA PHE A 62 8.10 7.43 1.82
C PHE A 62 9.53 7.26 2.36
N ASN A 63 10.45 6.72 1.55
CA ASN A 63 11.85 6.55 1.96
C ASN A 63 12.51 7.89 2.29
N ASN A 64 12.26 8.92 1.47
CA ASN A 64 12.82 10.26 1.68
C ASN A 64 12.28 10.95 2.95
N HIS A 65 11.07 10.59 3.38
CA HIS A 65 10.46 11.12 4.61
C HIS A 65 10.74 10.24 5.84
N GLY A 66 11.54 9.18 5.71
CA GLY A 66 11.99 8.35 6.82
C GLY A 66 10.93 7.41 7.40
N PHE A 67 9.91 7.06 6.60
CA PHE A 67 8.92 6.05 7.01
C PHE A 67 9.46 4.64 6.80
N GLU A 68 9.16 3.75 7.74
CA GLU A 68 9.38 2.31 7.58
C GLU A 68 8.22 1.73 6.77
N VAL A 69 8.52 1.23 5.57
CA VAL A 69 7.50 0.82 4.61
C VAL A 69 7.80 -0.56 4.05
N GLU A 70 6.86 -1.47 4.26
CA GLU A 70 6.80 -2.76 3.57
C GLU A 70 6.01 -2.59 2.28
N ASN A 71 6.51 -3.12 1.16
CA ASN A 71 5.79 -3.09 -0.11
C ASN A 71 5.87 -4.44 -0.82
N PHE A 72 4.81 -4.79 -1.54
CA PHE A 72 4.77 -6.02 -2.34
C PHE A 72 3.72 -5.96 -3.47
N PRO A 73 3.95 -6.70 -4.58
CA PRO A 73 2.91 -7.00 -5.57
C PRO A 73 1.85 -7.96 -5.05
N LEU A 74 0.62 -7.80 -5.55
CA LEU A 74 -0.34 -8.90 -5.63
C LEU A 74 -0.43 -9.44 -7.06
N PRO A 75 -0.76 -10.74 -7.24
CA PRO A 75 -0.97 -11.29 -8.57
C PRO A 75 -2.13 -10.57 -9.29
N PRO A 76 -2.01 -10.35 -10.61
CA PRO A 76 -3.02 -9.60 -11.36
C PRO A 76 -4.34 -10.35 -11.44
N LYS A 77 -5.44 -9.64 -11.18
CA LYS A 77 -6.79 -10.20 -11.30
C LYS A 77 -7.29 -9.97 -12.72
N LYS A 78 -7.49 -11.05 -13.47
CA LYS A 78 -8.03 -10.99 -14.84
C LYS A 78 -9.54 -11.12 -14.81
N LYS A 79 -10.24 -10.23 -15.50
CA LYS A 79 -11.69 -10.27 -15.69
C LYS A 79 -11.98 -10.43 -17.17
N ALA A 80 -12.62 -11.53 -17.55
CA ALA A 80 -13.09 -11.76 -18.91
C ALA A 80 -14.42 -11.05 -19.13
N TYR A 81 -14.51 -10.30 -20.22
CA TYR A 81 -15.71 -9.60 -20.66
C TYR A 81 -16.15 -10.15 -22.01
N ARG A 82 -17.46 -10.33 -22.15
CA ARG A 82 -18.09 -10.80 -23.38
C ARG A 82 -19.04 -9.72 -23.86
N LEU A 83 -18.81 -9.26 -25.09
CA LEU A 83 -19.75 -8.41 -25.79
C LEU A 83 -20.70 -9.29 -26.58
N TYR A 84 -21.98 -8.96 -26.49
CA TYR A 84 -23.05 -9.66 -27.18
C TYR A 84 -23.57 -8.79 -28.33
N HIS A 85 -24.05 -9.43 -29.38
CA HIS A 85 -24.74 -8.71 -30.45
C HIS A 85 -26.02 -8.05 -29.89
N THR A 86 -26.37 -6.89 -30.45
CA THR A 86 -27.60 -6.18 -30.07
C THR A 86 -28.79 -7.11 -30.20
N ASN A 87 -29.59 -7.24 -29.13
CA ASN A 87 -30.76 -8.11 -29.03
C ASN A 87 -30.49 -9.61 -29.30
N SER A 88 -29.28 -10.10 -29.03
CA SER A 88 -28.93 -11.51 -29.23
C SER A 88 -28.01 -12.03 -28.13
N THR A 89 -28.12 -13.33 -27.83
CA THR A 89 -27.22 -14.03 -26.89
C THR A 89 -25.92 -14.48 -27.56
N LYS A 90 -25.75 -14.21 -28.86
CA LYS A 90 -24.55 -14.59 -29.60
C LYS A 90 -23.37 -13.67 -29.24
N ILE A 91 -22.30 -14.26 -28.74
CA ILE A 91 -21.05 -13.56 -28.39
C ILE A 91 -20.46 -12.94 -29.67
N GLN A 92 -20.16 -11.65 -29.61
CA GLN A 92 -19.50 -10.87 -30.66
C GLN A 92 -17.98 -10.87 -30.47
N SER A 93 -17.52 -10.58 -29.25
CA SER A 93 -16.10 -10.53 -28.92
C SER A 93 -15.90 -10.85 -27.45
N GLU A 94 -14.76 -11.46 -27.14
CA GLU A 94 -14.31 -11.71 -25.78
C GLU A 94 -12.95 -11.03 -25.59
N PHE A 95 -12.78 -10.36 -24.47
CA PHE A 95 -11.51 -9.74 -24.10
C PHE A 95 -11.30 -9.81 -22.59
N GLU A 96 -10.04 -9.79 -22.19
CA GLU A 96 -9.64 -9.84 -20.79
C GLU A 96 -9.04 -8.50 -20.37
N ILE A 97 -9.52 -7.97 -19.24
CA ILE A 97 -8.91 -6.81 -18.60
C ILE A 97 -8.20 -7.29 -17.34
N SER A 98 -6.90 -6.99 -17.26
CA SER A 98 -6.09 -7.26 -16.07
C SER A 98 -6.15 -6.07 -15.11
N GLU A 99 -6.26 -6.35 -13.82
CA GLU A 99 -6.17 -5.38 -12.74
C GLU A 99 -4.91 -5.70 -11.92
N PHE A 100 -3.94 -4.80 -11.97
CA PHE A 100 -2.68 -4.91 -11.24
C PHE A 100 -2.80 -4.17 -9.90
N ARG A 101 -2.18 -4.72 -8.85
CA ARG A 101 -2.25 -4.17 -7.50
C ARG A 101 -0.89 -4.15 -6.83
N ARG A 102 -0.62 -3.06 -6.11
CA ARG A 102 0.58 -2.84 -5.30
C ARG A 102 0.17 -2.43 -3.91
N ILE A 103 0.68 -3.14 -2.92
CA ILE A 103 0.39 -2.89 -1.50
C ILE A 103 1.58 -2.18 -0.87
N TYR A 104 1.30 -1.14 -0.11
CA TYR A 104 2.24 -0.44 0.76
C TYR A 104 1.71 -0.45 2.18
N ARG A 105 2.52 -0.92 3.14
CA ARG A 105 2.18 -0.94 4.56
C ARG A 105 3.17 -0.09 5.32
N ILE A 106 2.64 0.84 6.12
CA ILE A 106 3.44 1.74 6.95
C ILE A 106 3.14 1.41 8.41
N SER A 107 4.19 1.08 9.16
CA SER A 107 4.12 0.88 10.61
C SER A 107 4.42 2.18 11.35
N GLY A 108 3.86 2.35 12.55
CA GLY A 108 4.24 3.46 13.43
C GLY A 108 3.86 4.87 12.94
N LEU A 109 2.84 5.00 12.10
CA LEU A 109 2.44 6.30 11.55
C LEU A 109 1.72 7.15 12.60
N LYS A 110 2.24 8.35 12.90
CA LYS A 110 1.53 9.30 13.80
C LYS A 110 0.26 9.82 13.13
N ALA A 111 -0.80 9.99 13.92
CA ALA A 111 -2.11 10.41 13.43
C ALA A 111 -2.08 11.74 12.65
N VAL A 112 -1.20 12.66 13.03
CA VAL A 112 -1.04 13.97 12.38
C VAL A 112 -0.48 13.86 10.96
N HIS A 113 0.34 12.84 10.67
CA HIS A 113 0.97 12.69 9.36
C HIS A 113 0.02 12.11 8.32
N LEU A 114 -0.92 11.25 8.72
CA LEU A 114 -1.83 10.58 7.79
C LEU A 114 -2.61 11.55 6.87
N PRO A 115 -3.32 12.59 7.36
CA PRO A 115 -4.06 13.49 6.47
C PRO A 115 -3.15 14.21 5.48
N ILE A 116 -1.96 14.66 5.93
CA ILE A 116 -0.98 15.34 5.07
C ILE A 116 -0.48 14.40 3.97
N LEU A 117 -0.20 13.14 4.30
CA LEU A 117 0.21 12.14 3.31
C LEU A 117 -0.90 11.87 2.30
N LEU A 118 -2.14 11.74 2.75
CA LEU A 118 -3.28 11.51 1.87
C LEU A 118 -3.47 12.67 0.89
N ASP A 119 -3.41 13.91 1.35
CA ASP A 119 -3.53 15.09 0.50
C ASP A 119 -2.44 15.13 -0.58
N LEU A 120 -1.18 14.90 -0.19
CA LEU A 120 -0.05 14.90 -1.12
C LEU A 120 -0.15 13.77 -2.15
N ILE A 121 -0.53 12.57 -1.72
CA ILE A 121 -0.69 11.43 -2.63
C ILE A 121 -1.87 11.67 -3.58
N TYR A 122 -2.98 12.21 -3.07
CA TYR A 122 -4.18 12.49 -3.86
C TYR A 122 -3.93 13.54 -4.94
N GLN A 123 -3.20 14.62 -4.60
CA GLN A 123 -2.81 15.67 -5.56
C GLN A 123 -1.90 15.16 -6.68
N ASN A 124 -1.13 14.10 -6.44
CA ASN A 124 -0.21 13.51 -7.41
C ASN A 124 -0.76 12.22 -8.05
N LEU A 125 -2.02 11.88 -7.83
CA LEU A 125 -2.63 10.66 -8.34
C LEU A 125 -2.83 10.76 -9.87
N PRO A 126 -2.21 9.89 -10.68
CA PRO A 126 -2.41 9.91 -12.12
C PRO A 126 -3.75 9.29 -12.51
N ALA A 127 -4.27 9.68 -13.68
CA ALA A 127 -5.53 9.19 -14.21
C ALA A 127 -5.48 7.68 -14.47
N GLY A 128 -6.50 6.94 -14.03
CA GLY A 128 -6.59 5.49 -14.22
C GLY A 128 -6.03 4.65 -13.07
N ILE A 129 -5.40 5.27 -12.08
CA ILE A 129 -4.98 4.63 -10.83
C ILE A 129 -6.02 4.89 -9.74
N LYS A 130 -6.31 3.86 -8.96
CA LYS A 130 -7.15 3.92 -7.76
C LYS A 130 -6.29 3.65 -6.54
N ILE A 131 -6.56 4.36 -5.45
CA ILE A 131 -5.94 4.10 -4.15
C ILE A 131 -7.04 3.88 -3.12
N SER A 132 -6.90 2.83 -2.32
CA SER A 132 -7.70 2.62 -1.12
C SER A 132 -6.78 2.58 0.10
N VAL A 133 -7.21 3.21 1.19
CA VAL A 133 -6.42 3.31 2.41
C VAL A 133 -7.23 2.77 3.57
N GLY A 134 -6.62 1.88 4.35
CA GLY A 134 -7.30 1.17 5.41
C GLY A 134 -6.36 0.62 6.47
N LYS A 135 -6.94 -0.16 7.39
CA LYS A 135 -6.15 -0.95 8.34
C LYS A 135 -5.41 -2.06 7.59
N THR A 136 -4.26 -2.47 8.13
CA THR A 136 -3.50 -3.59 7.57
C THR A 136 -4.31 -4.89 7.60
N ASP A 137 -4.60 -5.43 6.43
CA ASP A 137 -5.28 -6.71 6.25
C ASP A 137 -4.26 -7.82 6.01
N LYS A 138 -4.16 -8.75 6.95
CA LYS A 138 -3.24 -9.91 6.88
C LYS A 138 -3.75 -11.00 5.94
N THR A 139 -5.05 -11.06 5.68
CA THR A 139 -5.67 -12.03 4.77
C THR A 139 -5.13 -11.91 3.34
N LEU A 140 -4.77 -10.69 2.93
CA LEU A 140 -4.18 -10.42 1.61
C LEU A 140 -2.76 -11.00 1.44
N ASP A 141 -2.10 -11.39 2.53
CA ASP A 141 -0.78 -12.04 2.43
C ASP A 141 -0.92 -13.45 1.85
N GLU A 142 -2.03 -14.14 2.16
CA GLU A 142 -2.33 -15.47 1.61
C GLU A 142 -2.53 -15.44 0.10
N ASP A 143 -3.12 -14.36 -0.44
CA ASP A 143 -3.33 -14.17 -1.89
C ASP A 143 -2.02 -14.15 -2.70
N ARG A 144 -0.87 -13.95 -2.04
CA ARG A 144 0.45 -13.99 -2.68
C ARG A 144 0.96 -15.43 -2.86
N PHE A 145 0.54 -16.35 -1.99
CA PHE A 145 1.06 -17.71 -1.96
C PHE A 145 0.24 -18.63 -2.87
N VAL A 146 0.86 -19.72 -3.31
CA VAL A 146 0.18 -20.75 -4.10
C VAL A 146 -0.69 -21.59 -3.15
N PRO A 147 -1.98 -21.81 -3.44
CA PRO A 147 -2.86 -22.58 -2.57
C PRO A 147 -2.43 -24.05 -2.47
N GLN A 148 -2.52 -24.61 -1.27
CA GLN A 148 -2.11 -26.00 -0.98
C GLN A 148 -3.30 -26.95 -1.10
N LEU A 149 -3.75 -27.16 -2.34
CA LEU A 149 -4.99 -27.90 -2.66
C LEU A 149 -5.03 -29.32 -2.07
N GLU A 150 -3.90 -30.03 -2.06
CA GLU A 150 -3.80 -31.38 -1.50
C GLU A 150 -4.02 -31.37 0.03
N ARG A 151 -3.44 -30.39 0.73
CA ARG A 151 -3.60 -30.25 2.18
C ARG A 151 -5.05 -29.95 2.53
N GLU A 152 -5.69 -29.06 1.79
CA GLU A 152 -7.12 -28.75 1.94
C GLU A 152 -8.02 -29.95 1.65
N ALA A 153 -7.67 -30.79 0.66
CA ALA A 153 -8.41 -32.01 0.35
C ALA A 153 -8.33 -33.02 1.51
N LEU A 154 -7.11 -33.24 2.03
CA LEU A 154 -6.89 -34.14 3.17
C LEU A 154 -7.60 -33.64 4.44
N GLU A 155 -7.57 -32.34 4.72
CA GLU A 155 -8.29 -31.74 5.84
C GLU A 155 -9.82 -31.96 5.73
N LYS A 156 -10.37 -31.83 4.52
CA LYS A 156 -11.79 -32.12 4.25
C LYS A 156 -12.11 -33.59 4.46
N GLU A 157 -11.25 -34.52 4.05
CA GLU A 157 -11.44 -35.95 4.30
C GLU A 157 -11.40 -36.28 5.80
N LEU A 158 -10.41 -35.75 6.53
CA LEU A 158 -10.32 -35.89 7.98
C LEU A 158 -11.55 -35.35 8.69
N SER A 159 -12.11 -34.22 8.26
CA SER A 159 -13.33 -33.66 8.86
C SER A 159 -14.57 -34.55 8.70
N LYS A 160 -14.63 -35.35 7.63
CA LYS A 160 -15.74 -36.30 7.41
C LYS A 160 -15.62 -37.55 8.28
N LEU A 161 -14.39 -37.92 8.64
CA LEU A 161 -14.08 -39.10 9.45
C LEU A 161 -14.19 -38.82 10.96
N LYS A 162 -14.08 -37.56 11.38
CA LYS A 162 -14.36 -37.12 12.75
C LYS A 162 -15.88 -37.02 12.97
N VAL A 163 -16.52 -38.18 13.07
CA VAL A 163 -17.83 -38.34 13.71
C VAL A 163 -17.61 -38.56 15.21
#